data_AF-A0A5C3KSB1-F1
#
_entry.id   AF-A0A5C3KSB1-F1
#
_cell.length_a   1.000
_cell.length_b   1.000
_cell.length_c   1.000
_cell.angle_alpha   90.00
_cell.angle_beta   90.00
_cell.angle_gamma   90.00
#
_symmetry.space_group_name_H-M   'P 1'
#
loop_
_entity.id
_entity.type
_entity.pdbx_description
1 polymer ?
#
loop_
_entity_poly.entity_id
_entity_poly.type
_entity_poly.pdbx_seq_one_letter_code
_entity_poly.pdbx_strand_id
1 'polypeptide(L)'
;MSFQELGSGKTSGESSQVNFLSEKKAIATVLSADSVESGPTFDARRTGQLLRKMDWNIVPFLSLLYLLSFLDRTNIGNARLDTLENDLGMQGLDYNVALAVFFPWYVAAEIPSNIMMKRTSPSLWLAIIMFGWGLCMTLMGLVKNYTGLLIARMALGLCEGGLFPGVTWYITLWYRRHECGLRMAIFFSAATLAGAFGGLLARGITEMRGLGGLRGWAWIFILEGILTIFVAGIAKWVIHDSPETATFLTEEERTEVKSRLKQDRTSLADEYASQYLWDALKDWKIYVHMLITIGIYTPLYSISLFLPTIVKAMGYTNEKSQLMSVPPYVAGCIATIAGGWAADRAKQRGLFMIGFCFTAIIGFVMLISTDLPGVQYVGTFLTVCGIYPNVPMGVAWNGNNIGGSTKRAVGIAMHVGFGNLGGVIAGFAYRSAEGPRYFAGHGLLIATTTMSMFLSLFMHLYLRKENERRDAIWREQNLTIDSYTEDMKTAEREKGDNASFFRYTL
;
A
#
# COMPACT_ATOMS: atom_id res chain seq x y z
N MET A 1 -70.50 -39.29 41.03
CA MET A 1 -70.57 -37.83 41.23
C MET A 1 -69.17 -37.38 41.59
N SER A 2 -68.47 -36.44 40.96
CA SER A 2 -68.75 -35.42 39.94
C SER A 2 -67.39 -34.94 39.39
N PHE A 3 -67.37 -34.41 38.17
CA PHE A 3 -66.22 -33.90 37.41
C PHE A 3 -65.94 -32.39 37.69
N GLN A 4 -64.80 -31.89 37.14
CA GLN A 4 -64.37 -30.47 36.87
C GLN A 4 -63.73 -29.66 38.05
N GLU A 5 -62.70 -28.79 37.89
CA GLU A 5 -62.03 -28.18 36.72
C GLU A 5 -60.67 -27.52 37.06
N LEU A 6 -59.87 -27.19 36.02
CA LEU A 6 -58.57 -26.51 36.01
C LEU A 6 -58.62 -24.97 36.19
N GLY A 7 -57.54 -24.38 36.73
CA GLY A 7 -57.17 -22.95 36.64
C GLY A 7 -56.41 -22.49 37.90
N SER A 8 -55.24 -21.85 37.90
CA SER A 8 -54.68 -20.84 37.02
C SER A 8 -53.15 -20.81 37.12
N GLY A 9 -52.47 -20.67 35.97
CA GLY A 9 -51.03 -20.48 35.89
C GLY A 9 -50.73 -19.53 34.73
N LYS A 10 -50.89 -18.22 34.96
CA LYS A 10 -50.57 -17.15 34.02
C LYS A 10 -50.34 -15.84 34.78
N THR A 11 -49.11 -15.52 35.18
CA THR A 11 -48.72 -14.14 35.56
C THR A 11 -47.21 -13.83 35.48
N SER A 12 -46.33 -14.73 35.01
CA SER A 12 -44.88 -14.44 34.90
C SER A 12 -44.36 -14.16 33.48
N GLY A 13 -45.15 -14.41 32.43
CA GLY A 13 -44.74 -14.21 31.03
C GLY A 13 -45.00 -12.80 30.46
N GLU A 14 -46.04 -12.12 30.93
CA GLU A 14 -46.44 -10.80 30.41
C GLU A 14 -45.55 -9.67 30.93
N SER A 15 -45.08 -9.73 32.18
CA SER A 15 -44.20 -8.71 32.76
C SER A 15 -42.81 -8.70 32.11
N SER A 16 -42.26 -9.86 31.76
CA SER A 16 -40.99 -9.96 31.02
C SER A 16 -41.12 -9.51 29.56
N GLN A 17 -42.24 -9.79 28.88
CA GLN A 17 -42.45 -9.30 27.51
C GLN A 17 -42.68 -7.78 27.45
N VAL A 18 -43.40 -7.20 28.41
CA VAL A 18 -43.64 -5.75 28.50
C VAL A 18 -42.33 -5.01 28.80
N ASN A 19 -41.47 -5.55 29.67
CA ASN A 19 -40.15 -4.99 29.92
C ASN A 19 -39.23 -5.07 28.69
N PHE A 20 -39.24 -6.18 27.94
CA PHE A 20 -38.45 -6.33 26.71
C PHE A 20 -38.91 -5.40 25.57
N LEU A 21 -40.22 -5.15 25.47
CA LEU A 21 -40.79 -4.22 24.51
C LEU A 21 -40.54 -2.76 24.89
N SER A 22 -40.54 -2.44 26.20
CA SER A 22 -40.17 -1.14 26.76
C SER A 22 -38.69 -0.83 26.51
N GLU A 23 -37.79 -1.80 26.74
CA GLU A 23 -36.35 -1.66 26.47
C GLU A 23 -36.07 -1.52 24.98
N LYS A 24 -36.76 -2.27 24.11
CA LYS A 24 -36.67 -2.08 22.65
C LYS A 24 -37.21 -0.73 22.20
N LYS A 25 -38.25 -0.19 22.84
CA LYS A 25 -38.75 1.18 22.57
C LYS A 25 -37.77 2.24 23.05
N ALA A 26 -37.15 2.06 24.21
CA ALA A 26 -36.12 2.96 24.73
C ALA A 26 -34.85 2.94 23.85
N ILE A 27 -34.40 1.76 23.41
CA ILE A 27 -33.29 1.59 22.47
C ILE A 27 -33.64 2.16 21.08
N ALA A 28 -34.87 1.97 20.60
CA ALA A 28 -35.34 2.56 19.34
C ALA A 28 -35.48 4.10 19.43
N THR A 29 -35.80 4.65 20.61
CA THR A 29 -35.90 6.10 20.82
C THR A 29 -34.51 6.73 20.98
N VAL A 30 -33.53 6.01 21.57
CA VAL A 30 -32.12 6.44 21.60
C VAL A 30 -31.49 6.35 20.19
N LEU A 31 -31.87 5.35 19.38
CA LEU A 31 -31.44 5.24 17.98
C LEU A 31 -32.15 6.24 17.03
N SER A 32 -33.36 6.72 17.37
CA SER A 32 -34.01 7.79 16.59
C SER A 32 -33.58 9.20 17.00
N ALA A 33 -32.92 9.36 18.16
CA ALA A 33 -32.35 10.64 18.60
C ALA A 33 -31.01 10.97 17.92
N ASP A 34 -30.39 10.00 17.24
CA ASP A 34 -29.28 10.18 16.30
C ASP A 34 -29.78 10.48 14.86
N SER A 35 -30.99 11.05 14.73
CA SER A 35 -31.40 11.70 13.49
C SER A 35 -30.45 12.88 13.26
N VAL A 36 -29.39 12.60 12.52
CA VAL A 36 -28.44 13.54 11.94
C VAL A 36 -29.23 14.78 11.52
N GLU A 37 -29.05 15.89 12.24
CA GLU A 37 -29.34 17.21 11.69
C GLU A 37 -28.70 17.19 10.30
N SER A 38 -29.54 17.28 9.27
CA SER A 38 -29.11 17.42 7.89
C SER A 38 -28.33 18.73 7.81
N GLY A 39 -27.04 18.67 8.11
CA GLY A 39 -26.10 19.74 7.91
C GLY A 39 -26.17 20.20 6.45
N PRO A 40 -25.75 21.44 6.16
CA PRO A 40 -25.91 22.03 4.84
C PRO A 40 -25.32 21.08 3.79
N THR A 41 -26.15 20.60 2.87
CA THR A 41 -25.74 19.70 1.79
C THR A 41 -24.55 20.32 1.08
N PHE A 42 -23.37 19.73 1.25
CA PHE A 42 -22.17 20.19 0.58
C PHE A 42 -22.34 19.98 -0.93
N ASP A 43 -22.46 21.07 -1.68
CA ASP A 43 -22.42 21.00 -3.14
C ASP A 43 -21.13 20.36 -3.63
N ALA A 44 -21.15 19.79 -4.84
CA ALA A 44 -19.99 19.14 -5.47
C ALA A 44 -18.72 20.04 -5.46
N ARG A 45 -18.92 21.37 -5.56
CA ARG A 45 -17.82 22.36 -5.49
C ARG A 45 -17.22 22.47 -4.08
N ARG A 46 -18.05 22.56 -3.03
CA ARG A 46 -17.58 22.65 -1.64
C ARG A 46 -16.92 21.35 -1.21
N THR A 47 -17.47 20.21 -1.65
CA THR A 47 -16.84 18.88 -1.55
C THR A 47 -15.43 18.89 -2.15
N GLY A 48 -15.26 19.42 -3.36
CA GLY A 48 -13.94 19.46 -4.01
C GLY A 48 -12.92 20.34 -3.27
N GLN A 49 -13.38 21.46 -2.70
CA GLN A 49 -12.54 22.34 -1.88
C GLN A 49 -12.10 21.64 -0.58
N LEU A 50 -13.02 20.95 0.10
CA LEU A 50 -12.75 20.15 1.29
C LEU A 50 -11.72 19.05 1.01
N LEU A 51 -11.93 18.26 -0.06
CA LEU A 51 -10.97 17.23 -0.46
C LEU A 51 -9.58 17.81 -0.75
N ARG A 52 -9.50 18.93 -1.47
CA ARG A 52 -8.21 19.60 -1.76
C ARG A 52 -7.53 20.11 -0.50
N LYS A 53 -8.29 20.61 0.49
CA LYS A 53 -7.78 21.03 1.80
C LYS A 53 -7.20 19.85 2.57
N MET A 54 -7.89 18.71 2.57
CA MET A 54 -7.39 17.47 3.16
C MET A 54 -6.14 16.97 2.45
N ASP A 55 -6.14 16.98 1.11
CA ASP A 55 -5.03 16.52 0.28
C ASP A 55 -3.75 17.29 0.62
N TRP A 56 -3.82 18.62 0.71
CA TRP A 56 -2.67 19.47 1.03
C TRP A 56 -2.10 19.28 2.43
N ASN A 57 -2.93 18.96 3.42
CA ASN A 57 -2.46 18.77 4.79
C ASN A 57 -1.93 17.35 5.03
N ILE A 58 -2.42 16.35 4.30
CA ILE A 58 -2.13 14.94 4.58
C ILE A 58 -1.11 14.36 3.59
N VAL A 59 -1.36 14.48 2.29
CA VAL A 59 -0.64 13.70 1.28
C VAL A 59 0.83 14.13 1.11
N PRO A 60 1.19 15.42 1.10
CA PRO A 60 2.59 15.85 0.93
C PRO A 60 3.52 15.29 2.01
N PHE A 61 3.12 15.34 3.28
CA PHE A 61 3.96 14.86 4.37
C PHE A 61 4.13 13.35 4.28
N LEU A 62 3.05 12.59 4.05
CA LEU A 62 3.13 11.14 3.84
C LEU A 62 4.04 10.77 2.66
N SER A 63 3.96 11.54 1.57
CA SER A 63 4.82 11.36 0.40
C SER A 63 6.29 11.63 0.74
N LEU A 64 6.58 12.63 1.58
CA LEU A 64 7.94 12.89 2.08
C LEU A 64 8.46 11.72 2.93
N LEU A 65 7.63 11.13 3.81
CA LEU A 65 8.05 9.95 4.59
C LEU A 65 8.43 8.78 3.69
N TYR A 66 7.64 8.58 2.62
CA TYR A 66 7.89 7.51 1.66
C TYR A 66 9.09 7.78 0.78
N LEU A 67 9.32 9.05 0.41
CA LEU A 67 10.53 9.47 -0.29
C LEU A 67 11.78 9.07 0.51
N LEU A 68 11.82 9.41 1.80
CA LEU A 68 12.93 9.08 2.69
C LEU A 68 13.11 7.57 2.84
N SER A 69 12.02 6.83 3.10
CA SER A 69 12.07 5.36 3.20
C SER A 69 12.58 4.70 1.91
N PHE A 70 12.19 5.18 0.73
CA PHE A 70 12.70 4.63 -0.53
C PHE A 70 14.15 5.01 -0.82
N LEU A 71 14.58 6.23 -0.49
CA LEU A 71 15.97 6.65 -0.59
C LEU A 71 16.86 5.72 0.26
N ASP A 72 16.50 5.54 1.53
CA ASP A 72 17.18 4.64 2.48
C ASP A 72 17.32 3.22 1.93
N ARG A 73 16.26 2.69 1.30
CA ARG A 73 16.27 1.34 0.72
C ARG A 73 17.22 1.22 -0.48
N THR A 74 17.28 2.25 -1.33
CA THR A 74 18.13 2.25 -2.53
C THR A 74 19.61 2.49 -2.22
N ASN A 75 19.93 3.03 -1.04
CA ASN A 75 21.28 3.43 -0.67
C ASN A 75 22.32 2.32 -0.66
N ILE A 76 21.94 1.08 -0.38
CA ILE A 76 22.87 -0.06 -0.50
C ILE A 76 23.23 -0.38 -1.95
N GLY A 77 22.35 -0.07 -2.90
CA GLY A 77 22.65 -0.11 -4.33
C GLY A 77 23.74 0.89 -4.66
N ASN A 78 23.61 2.12 -4.16
CA ASN A 78 24.59 3.18 -4.36
C ASN A 78 25.92 2.92 -3.63
N ALA A 79 25.86 2.41 -2.39
CA ALA A 79 27.03 2.02 -1.61
C ALA A 79 27.84 0.91 -2.28
N ARG A 80 27.18 -0.02 -2.99
CA ARG A 80 27.85 -1.04 -3.80
C ARG A 80 28.70 -0.44 -4.92
N LEU A 81 28.24 0.64 -5.54
CA LEU A 81 28.98 1.33 -6.60
C LEU A 81 30.24 2.04 -6.07
N ASP A 82 30.34 2.22 -4.76
CA ASP A 82 31.51 2.78 -4.07
C ASP A 82 32.51 1.67 -3.70
N THR A 83 32.75 1.40 -2.41
CA THR A 83 33.70 0.38 -1.95
C THR A 83 33.12 -0.60 -0.92
N LEU A 84 31.80 -0.63 -0.74
CA LEU A 84 31.12 -1.42 0.30
C LEU A 84 31.53 -2.90 0.32
N GLU A 85 31.54 -3.57 -0.84
CA GLU A 85 31.87 -5.01 -0.94
C GLU A 85 33.31 -5.28 -0.49
N ASN A 86 34.26 -4.47 -0.95
CA ASN A 86 35.68 -4.58 -0.61
C ASN A 86 35.92 -4.27 0.89
N ASP A 87 35.24 -3.26 1.42
CA ASP A 87 35.45 -2.76 2.77
C ASP A 87 34.90 -3.69 3.85
N LEU A 88 33.87 -4.45 3.53
CA LEU A 88 33.24 -5.43 4.43
C LEU A 88 33.69 -6.87 4.17
N GLY A 89 34.56 -7.09 3.18
CA GLY A 89 35.08 -8.41 2.81
C GLY A 89 34.04 -9.34 2.20
N MET A 90 33.06 -8.78 1.48
CA MET A 90 31.94 -9.53 0.90
C MET A 90 32.41 -10.34 -0.31
N GLN A 91 31.97 -11.59 -0.43
CA GLN A 91 32.31 -12.47 -1.56
C GLN A 91 31.06 -13.14 -2.15
N GLY A 92 31.11 -13.44 -3.45
CA GLY A 92 30.07 -14.21 -4.13
C GLY A 92 28.66 -13.61 -3.99
N LEU A 93 27.80 -14.26 -3.21
CA LEU A 93 26.39 -13.90 -3.02
C LEU A 93 26.12 -13.10 -1.74
N ASP A 94 27.15 -12.72 -0.99
CA ASP A 94 27.00 -12.02 0.29
C ASP A 94 26.18 -10.72 0.16
N TYR A 95 26.38 -9.98 -0.94
CA TYR A 95 25.63 -8.77 -1.24
C TYR A 95 24.15 -9.06 -1.48
N ASN A 96 23.84 -10.08 -2.28
CA ASN A 96 22.47 -10.51 -2.56
C ASN A 96 21.77 -10.99 -1.27
N VAL A 97 22.48 -11.69 -0.39
CA VAL A 97 21.98 -12.08 0.94
C VAL A 97 21.70 -10.84 1.81
N ALA A 98 22.58 -9.83 1.81
CA ALA A 98 22.36 -8.58 2.54
C ALA A 98 21.16 -7.76 2.03
N LEU A 99 20.84 -7.86 0.73
CA LEU A 99 19.60 -7.33 0.17
C LEU A 99 18.38 -8.14 0.62
N ALA A 100 18.47 -9.47 0.49
CA ALA A 100 17.36 -10.38 0.76
C ALA A 100 16.95 -10.39 2.24
N VAL A 101 17.91 -10.33 3.17
CA VAL A 101 17.64 -10.46 4.61
C VAL A 101 16.69 -9.38 5.14
N PHE A 102 16.63 -8.21 4.50
CA PHE A 102 15.72 -7.13 4.88
C PHE A 102 14.24 -7.53 4.80
N PHE A 103 13.83 -8.24 3.74
CA PHE A 103 12.43 -8.45 3.41
C PHE A 103 11.67 -9.39 4.37
N PRO A 104 12.22 -10.55 4.81
CA PRO A 104 11.52 -11.40 5.79
C PRO A 104 11.14 -10.66 7.07
N TRP A 105 12.05 -9.80 7.58
CA TRP A 105 11.81 -9.00 8.78
C TRP A 105 10.84 -7.86 8.53
N TYR A 106 10.90 -7.24 7.34
CA TYR A 106 9.93 -6.25 6.90
C TYR A 106 8.51 -6.82 6.94
N VAL A 107 8.30 -7.97 6.29
CA VAL A 107 6.99 -8.64 6.21
C VAL A 107 6.52 -9.10 7.58
N ALA A 108 7.43 -9.61 8.43
CA ALA A 108 7.09 -10.00 9.79
C ALA A 108 6.60 -8.81 10.65
N ALA A 109 7.14 -7.61 10.42
CA ALA A 109 6.77 -6.40 11.16
C ALA A 109 5.48 -5.73 10.65
N GLU A 110 5.06 -5.96 9.41
CA GLU A 110 3.87 -5.33 8.82
C GLU A 110 2.59 -5.58 9.63
N ILE A 111 2.29 -6.85 9.95
CA ILE A 111 1.05 -7.22 10.63
C ILE A 111 1.02 -6.68 12.07
N PRO A 112 2.02 -6.92 12.93
CA PRO A 112 2.04 -6.36 14.28
C PRO A 112 2.00 -4.83 14.29
N SER A 113 2.70 -4.19 13.35
CA SER A 113 2.76 -2.74 13.27
C SER A 113 1.41 -2.11 12.91
N ASN A 114 0.66 -2.71 11.97
CA ASN A 114 -0.69 -2.24 11.66
C ASN A 114 -1.68 -2.42 12.83
N ILE A 115 -1.56 -3.53 13.57
CA ILE A 115 -2.38 -3.74 14.77
C ILE A 115 -2.04 -2.67 15.82
N MET A 116 -0.75 -2.37 16.00
CA MET A 116 -0.31 -1.35 16.94
C MET A 116 -0.83 0.03 16.55
N MET A 117 -0.77 0.39 15.27
CA MET A 117 -1.29 1.67 14.76
C MET A 117 -2.81 1.85 14.95
N LYS A 118 -3.59 0.77 15.06
CA LYS A 118 -5.02 0.85 15.45
C LYS A 118 -5.19 1.05 16.96
N ARG A 119 -4.26 0.56 17.78
CA ARG A 119 -4.30 0.67 19.25
C ARG A 119 -3.71 1.99 19.75
N THR A 120 -2.73 2.52 19.05
CA THR A 120 -2.08 3.81 19.33
C THR A 120 -2.58 4.87 18.36
N SER A 121 -2.12 6.11 18.50
CA SER A 121 -2.45 7.16 17.53
C SER A 121 -1.53 7.04 16.29
N PRO A 122 -2.07 7.18 15.06
CA PRO A 122 -1.27 7.07 13.83
C PRO A 122 -0.07 8.02 13.80
N SER A 123 -0.21 9.25 14.30
CA SER A 123 0.87 10.23 14.37
C SER A 123 2.05 9.76 15.21
N LEU A 124 1.78 9.19 16.38
CA LEU A 124 2.80 8.73 17.32
C LEU A 124 3.48 7.47 16.77
N TRP A 125 2.70 6.53 16.24
CA TRP A 125 3.25 5.26 15.77
C TRP A 125 4.12 5.44 14.52
N LEU A 126 3.66 6.24 13.55
CA LEU A 126 4.46 6.58 12.37
C LEU A 126 5.75 7.28 12.80
N ALA A 127 5.70 8.23 13.73
CA ALA A 127 6.91 8.90 14.24
C ALA A 127 7.89 7.93 14.93
N ILE A 128 7.41 6.96 15.72
CA ILE A 128 8.23 5.93 16.35
C ILE A 128 8.92 5.05 15.31
N ILE A 129 8.18 4.60 14.29
CA ILE A 129 8.71 3.84 13.16
C ILE A 129 9.84 4.62 12.46
N MET A 130 9.59 5.89 12.14
CA MET A 130 10.57 6.73 11.46
C MET A 130 11.83 6.96 12.28
N PHE A 131 11.67 7.21 13.58
CA PHE A 131 12.79 7.39 14.48
C PHE A 131 13.62 6.09 14.60
N GLY A 132 12.95 4.95 14.77
CA GLY A 132 13.59 3.64 14.87
C GLY A 132 14.35 3.25 13.61
N TRP A 133 13.77 3.47 12.42
CA TRP A 133 14.45 3.18 11.16
C TRP A 133 15.61 4.15 10.93
N GLY A 134 15.43 5.46 11.21
CA GLY A 134 16.46 6.47 11.00
C GLY A 134 17.67 6.25 11.90
N LEU A 135 17.44 5.77 13.13
CA LEU A 135 18.49 5.31 14.03
C LEU A 135 19.23 4.09 13.45
N CYS A 136 18.51 3.08 12.95
CA CYS A 136 19.12 1.91 12.33
C CYS A 136 19.97 2.28 11.11
N MET A 137 19.50 3.22 10.28
CA MET A 137 20.24 3.75 9.13
C MET A 137 21.53 4.46 9.57
N THR A 138 21.45 5.36 10.56
CA THR A 138 22.62 6.07 11.08
C THR A 138 23.67 5.10 11.62
N LEU A 139 23.23 4.06 12.34
CA LEU A 139 24.11 3.02 12.87
C LEU A 139 24.68 2.10 11.78
N MET A 140 23.97 1.90 10.67
CA MET A 140 24.44 1.09 9.54
C MET A 140 25.69 1.68 8.89
N GLY A 141 25.82 3.01 8.86
CA GLY A 141 27.03 3.68 8.37
C GLY A 141 28.28 3.46 9.24
N LEU A 142 28.13 2.98 10.48
CA LEU A 142 29.25 2.71 11.39
C LEU A 142 29.74 1.25 11.36
N VAL A 143 29.11 0.42 10.53
CA VAL A 143 29.43 -1.01 10.42
C VAL A 143 30.81 -1.23 9.78
N LYS A 144 31.55 -2.21 10.30
CA LYS A 144 32.90 -2.57 9.82
C LYS A 144 33.05 -3.99 9.29
N ASN A 145 31.99 -4.81 9.38
CA ASN A 145 32.02 -6.21 8.96
C ASN A 145 30.68 -6.64 8.32
N TYR A 146 30.72 -7.72 7.56
CA TYR A 146 29.53 -8.28 6.90
C TYR A 146 28.40 -8.62 7.89
N THR A 147 28.72 -9.26 9.00
CA THR A 147 27.73 -9.64 10.03
C THR A 147 27.00 -8.44 10.62
N GLY A 148 27.71 -7.34 10.88
CA GLY A 148 27.13 -6.09 11.37
C GLY A 148 26.18 -5.47 10.36
N LEU A 149 26.48 -5.59 9.06
CA LEU A 149 25.60 -5.11 7.99
C LEU A 149 24.31 -5.93 7.98
N LEU A 150 24.41 -7.27 8.10
CA LEU A 150 23.23 -8.14 8.18
C LEU A 150 22.37 -7.79 9.40
N ILE A 151 22.96 -7.61 10.59
CA ILE A 151 22.19 -7.27 11.79
C ILE A 151 21.49 -5.92 11.64
N ALA A 152 22.20 -4.90 11.15
CA ALA A 152 21.60 -3.58 10.89
C ALA A 152 20.46 -3.67 9.87
N ARG A 153 20.59 -4.53 8.85
CA ARG A 153 19.57 -4.77 7.83
C ARG A 153 18.32 -5.46 8.37
N MET A 154 18.48 -6.43 9.26
CA MET A 154 17.38 -7.11 9.94
C MET A 154 16.62 -6.13 10.83
N ALA A 155 17.34 -5.32 11.61
CA ALA A 155 16.76 -4.27 12.46
C ALA A 155 16.02 -3.21 11.62
N LEU A 156 16.60 -2.78 10.50
CA LEU A 156 15.97 -1.86 9.57
C LEU A 156 14.64 -2.41 9.04
N GLY A 157 14.61 -3.68 8.61
CA GLY A 157 13.38 -4.34 8.15
C GLY A 157 12.28 -4.33 9.22
N LEU A 158 12.63 -4.67 10.47
CA LEU A 158 11.70 -4.64 11.60
C LEU A 158 11.12 -3.24 11.87
N CYS A 159 11.94 -2.21 11.79
CA CYS A 159 11.50 -0.84 12.03
C CYS A 159 10.67 -0.28 10.87
N GLU A 160 11.09 -0.50 9.63
CA GLU A 160 10.49 0.12 8.43
C GLU A 160 9.18 -0.57 7.97
N GLY A 161 8.98 -1.85 8.32
CA GLY A 161 7.85 -2.69 7.86
C GLY A 161 6.48 -2.05 8.01
N GLY A 162 6.27 -1.26 9.05
CA GLY A 162 4.98 -0.62 9.33
C GLY A 162 4.56 0.51 8.40
N LEU A 163 5.50 1.14 7.69
CA LEU A 163 5.23 2.42 7.03
C LEU A 163 4.22 2.29 5.88
N PHE A 164 4.50 1.44 4.89
CA PHE A 164 3.67 1.37 3.68
C PHE A 164 2.23 0.92 3.94
N PRO A 165 1.98 -0.22 4.61
CA PRO A 165 0.61 -0.61 4.88
C PRO A 165 -0.04 0.31 5.92
N GLY A 166 0.76 0.91 6.81
CA GLY A 166 0.28 1.85 7.80
C GLY A 166 -0.28 3.13 7.17
N VAL A 167 0.47 3.72 6.24
CA VAL A 167 0.03 4.89 5.46
C VAL A 167 -1.16 4.54 4.56
N THR A 168 -1.14 3.38 3.92
CA THR A 168 -2.25 2.91 3.09
C THR A 168 -3.54 2.85 3.90
N TRP A 169 -3.51 2.23 5.07
CA TRP A 169 -4.65 2.18 5.98
C TRP A 169 -5.05 3.57 6.47
N TYR A 170 -4.09 4.42 6.84
CA TYR A 170 -4.34 5.78 7.27
C TYR A 170 -5.10 6.58 6.19
N ILE A 171 -4.73 6.47 4.91
CA ILE A 171 -5.48 7.09 3.79
C ILE A 171 -6.95 6.62 3.76
N THR A 172 -7.24 5.36 4.08
CA THR A 172 -8.63 4.85 4.16
C THR A 172 -9.44 5.40 5.34
N LEU A 173 -8.79 6.06 6.31
CA LEU A 173 -9.47 6.77 7.40
C LEU A 173 -10.03 8.13 6.96
N TRP A 174 -9.42 8.76 5.96
CA TRP A 174 -9.75 10.12 5.54
C TRP A 174 -10.57 10.18 4.25
N TYR A 175 -10.48 9.17 3.38
CA TYR A 175 -11.04 9.23 2.03
C TYR A 175 -11.98 8.05 1.72
N ARG A 176 -12.89 8.25 0.78
CA ARG A 176 -13.79 7.20 0.26
C ARG A 176 -13.04 6.22 -0.65
N ARG A 177 -13.57 5.01 -0.84
CA ARG A 177 -13.00 3.92 -1.66
C ARG A 177 -12.55 4.34 -3.06
N HIS A 178 -13.30 5.21 -3.72
CA HIS A 178 -13.00 5.70 -5.08
C HIS A 178 -12.12 6.97 -5.09
N GLU A 179 -11.79 7.52 -3.93
CA GLU A 179 -10.92 8.69 -3.76
C GLU A 179 -9.51 8.25 -3.32
N CYS A 180 -9.36 7.08 -2.70
CA CYS A 180 -8.07 6.60 -2.19
C CYS A 180 -7.01 6.33 -3.28
N GLY A 181 -7.39 5.92 -4.48
CA GLY A 181 -6.45 5.42 -5.50
C GLY A 181 -5.45 6.49 -5.95
N LEU A 182 -5.94 7.67 -6.33
CA LEU A 182 -5.12 8.82 -6.71
C LEU A 182 -4.15 9.22 -5.58
N ARG A 183 -4.60 9.18 -4.33
CA ARG A 183 -3.80 9.62 -3.17
C ARG A 183 -2.71 8.61 -2.84
N MET A 184 -3.02 7.32 -2.94
CA MET A 184 -2.04 6.25 -2.88
C MET A 184 -1.04 6.36 -4.04
N ALA A 185 -1.48 6.77 -5.24
CA ALA A 185 -0.60 6.99 -6.38
C ALA A 185 0.33 8.21 -6.19
N ILE A 186 -0.16 9.32 -5.65
CA ILE A 186 0.67 10.49 -5.30
C ILE A 186 1.68 10.11 -4.21
N PHE A 187 1.23 9.44 -3.16
CA PHE A 187 2.12 8.89 -2.12
C PHE A 187 3.20 7.98 -2.71
N PHE A 188 2.81 7.04 -3.56
CA PHE A 188 3.74 6.09 -4.17
C PHE A 188 4.68 6.74 -5.20
N SER A 189 4.28 7.86 -5.82
CA SER A 189 5.13 8.61 -6.75
C SER A 189 6.42 9.11 -6.09
N ALA A 190 6.43 9.26 -4.77
CA ALA A 190 7.65 9.54 -4.02
C ALA A 190 8.72 8.44 -4.18
N ALA A 191 8.34 7.17 -4.37
CA ALA A 191 9.29 6.11 -4.67
C ALA A 191 9.97 6.30 -6.03
N THR A 192 9.24 6.77 -7.06
CA THR A 192 9.87 7.10 -8.35
C THR A 192 10.80 8.30 -8.25
N LEU A 193 10.44 9.31 -7.45
CA LEU A 193 11.30 10.47 -7.19
C LEU A 193 12.58 10.06 -6.44
N ALA A 194 12.46 9.20 -5.42
CA ALA A 194 13.61 8.62 -4.74
C ALA A 194 14.52 7.85 -5.71
N GLY A 195 13.95 7.03 -6.61
CA GLY A 195 14.71 6.33 -7.64
C GLY A 195 15.44 7.28 -8.59
N ALA A 196 14.82 8.40 -8.97
CA ALA A 196 15.41 9.41 -9.83
C ALA A 196 16.59 10.13 -9.16
N PHE A 197 16.38 10.65 -7.95
CA PHE A 197 17.35 11.54 -7.31
C PHE A 197 18.30 10.84 -6.34
N GLY A 198 17.97 9.63 -5.87
CA GLY A 198 18.75 8.91 -4.86
C GLY A 198 20.17 8.58 -5.32
N GLY A 199 20.34 8.13 -6.56
CA GLY A 199 21.67 7.87 -7.12
C GLY A 199 22.54 9.14 -7.21
N LEU A 200 21.92 10.27 -7.57
CA LEU A 200 22.61 11.56 -7.67
C LEU A 200 22.99 12.12 -6.29
N LEU A 201 22.06 12.06 -5.32
CA LEU A 201 22.32 12.45 -3.93
C LEU A 201 23.44 11.59 -3.33
N ALA A 202 23.36 10.27 -3.50
CA ALA A 202 24.38 9.35 -3.03
C ALA A 202 25.75 9.66 -3.65
N ARG A 203 25.81 9.95 -4.96
CA ARG A 203 27.07 10.37 -5.62
C ARG A 203 27.64 11.63 -4.98
N GLY A 204 26.83 12.65 -4.75
CA GLY A 204 27.27 13.87 -4.08
C GLY A 204 27.80 13.62 -2.67
N ILE A 205 27.15 12.73 -1.91
CA ILE A 205 27.58 12.36 -0.56
C ILE A 205 28.87 11.53 -0.57
N THR A 206 29.07 10.65 -1.56
CA THR A 206 30.28 9.82 -1.64
C THR A 206 31.58 10.62 -1.79
N GLU A 207 31.51 11.86 -2.30
CA GLU A 207 32.65 12.78 -2.36
C GLU A 207 33.17 13.20 -0.98
N MET A 208 32.40 12.97 0.09
CA MET A 208 32.82 13.20 1.48
C MET A 208 33.80 12.13 2.01
N ARG A 209 34.32 11.27 1.14
CA ARG A 209 35.29 10.23 1.49
C ARG A 209 36.49 10.82 2.23
N GLY A 210 36.86 10.22 3.37
CA GLY A 210 38.00 10.64 4.18
C GLY A 210 37.66 11.67 5.26
N LEU A 211 36.49 12.33 5.20
CA LEU A 211 36.01 13.16 6.31
C LEU A 211 35.69 12.28 7.51
N GLY A 212 36.26 12.64 8.68
CA GLY A 212 36.10 11.88 9.92
C GLY A 212 36.71 10.47 9.93
N GLY A 213 37.58 10.15 8.96
CA GLY A 213 38.13 8.79 8.79
C GLY A 213 37.10 7.76 8.30
N LEU A 214 35.94 8.21 7.82
CA LEU A 214 34.87 7.38 7.31
C LEU A 214 34.92 7.27 5.77
N ARG A 215 34.36 6.18 5.27
CA ARG A 215 34.26 5.86 3.83
C ARG A 215 33.10 6.62 3.19
N GLY A 216 33.14 6.79 1.87
CA GLY A 216 32.11 7.51 1.12
C GLY A 216 30.72 6.91 1.35
N TRP A 217 30.61 5.58 1.24
CA TRP A 217 29.34 4.88 1.48
C TRP A 217 28.78 5.01 2.90
N ALA A 218 29.63 5.17 3.92
CA ALA A 218 29.19 5.31 5.31
C ALA A 218 28.41 6.63 5.52
N TRP A 219 28.85 7.70 4.86
CA TRP A 219 28.21 9.01 4.92
C TRP A 219 26.81 9.03 4.31
N ILE A 220 26.56 8.19 3.29
CA ILE A 220 25.23 8.03 2.69
C ILE A 220 24.21 7.62 3.78
N PHE A 221 24.52 6.54 4.52
CA PHE A 221 23.66 6.03 5.58
C PHE A 221 23.52 7.00 6.77
N ILE A 222 24.61 7.67 7.15
CA ILE A 222 24.62 8.59 8.29
C ILE A 222 23.79 9.85 8.02
N LEU A 223 24.01 10.50 6.88
CA LEU A 223 23.33 11.76 6.57
C LEU A 223 21.83 11.56 6.33
N GLU A 224 21.45 10.53 5.56
CA GLU A 224 20.05 10.24 5.30
C GLU A 224 19.33 9.71 6.55
N GLY A 225 20.01 8.93 7.39
CA GLY A 225 19.51 8.52 8.69
C GLY A 225 19.24 9.72 9.63
N ILE A 226 20.17 10.67 9.73
CA ILE A 226 20.00 11.89 10.54
C ILE A 226 18.85 12.75 10.00
N LEU A 227 18.77 12.95 8.69
CA LEU A 227 17.67 13.68 8.07
C LEU A 227 16.33 13.03 8.43
N THR A 228 16.26 11.71 8.41
CA THR A 228 15.04 11.00 8.75
C THR A 228 14.68 11.12 10.23
N ILE A 229 15.66 11.03 11.14
CA ILE A 229 15.42 11.28 12.58
C ILE A 229 14.88 12.69 12.81
N PHE A 230 15.42 13.69 12.10
CA PHE A 230 14.93 15.06 12.18
C PHE A 230 13.48 15.18 11.72
N VAL A 231 13.13 14.60 10.57
CA VAL A 231 11.75 14.58 10.07
C VAL A 231 10.83 13.77 10.99
N ALA A 232 11.33 12.72 11.64
CA ALA A 232 10.60 11.95 12.66
C ALA A 232 10.23 12.79 13.89
N GLY A 233 11.14 13.67 14.33
CA GLY A 233 10.84 14.64 15.39
C GLY A 233 9.65 15.53 15.03
N ILE A 234 9.55 15.94 13.76
CA ILE A 234 8.48 16.83 13.27
C ILE A 234 7.16 16.08 13.02
N ALA A 235 7.23 14.79 12.69
CA ALA A 235 6.08 13.99 12.26
C ALA A 235 4.90 13.98 13.24
N LYS A 236 5.18 13.96 14.55
CA LYS A 236 4.13 13.96 15.59
C LYS A 236 3.24 15.22 15.53
N TRP A 237 3.78 16.36 15.12
CA TRP A 237 3.03 17.61 15.06
C TRP A 237 2.33 17.85 13.72
N VAL A 238 2.83 17.22 12.65
CA VAL A 238 2.30 17.41 11.29
C VAL A 238 1.23 16.37 10.94
N ILE A 239 1.36 15.13 11.44
CA ILE A 239 0.37 14.08 11.18
C ILE A 239 -0.83 14.26 12.11
N HIS A 240 -2.02 14.37 11.52
CA HIS A 240 -3.28 14.40 12.26
C HIS A 240 -3.83 12.99 12.47
N ASP A 241 -4.31 12.64 13.66
CA ASP A 241 -4.69 11.25 13.95
C ASP A 241 -6.00 10.79 13.31
N SER A 242 -6.99 11.68 13.26
CA SER A 242 -8.31 11.35 12.73
C SER A 242 -9.04 12.58 12.21
N PRO A 243 -10.06 12.43 11.35
CA PRO A 243 -10.96 13.52 10.99
C PRO A 243 -11.60 14.20 12.21
N GLU A 244 -11.78 13.46 13.32
CA GLU A 244 -12.44 13.95 14.53
C GLU A 244 -11.55 14.91 15.34
N THR A 245 -10.24 14.64 15.35
CA THR A 245 -9.24 15.41 16.09
C THR A 245 -8.48 16.41 15.21
N ALA A 246 -8.83 16.49 13.93
CA ALA A 246 -8.20 17.39 12.96
C ALA A 246 -8.39 18.86 13.34
N THR A 247 -7.28 19.58 13.52
CA THR A 247 -7.28 21.02 13.87
C THR A 247 -7.49 21.93 12.65
N PHE A 248 -7.23 21.44 11.43
CA PHE A 248 -7.38 22.21 10.20
C PHE A 248 -8.80 22.20 9.62
N LEU A 249 -9.70 21.35 10.13
CA LEU A 249 -11.09 21.24 9.67
C LEU A 249 -12.03 22.07 10.55
N THR A 250 -12.98 22.77 9.94
CA THR A 250 -14.10 23.39 10.69
C THR A 250 -15.09 22.32 11.14
N GLU A 251 -15.98 22.64 12.09
CA GLU A 251 -17.01 21.70 12.55
C GLU A 251 -17.95 21.24 11.42
N GLU A 252 -18.34 22.16 10.53
CA GLU A 252 -19.14 21.83 9.34
C GLU A 252 -18.40 20.86 8.40
N GLU A 253 -17.14 21.15 8.10
CA GLU A 253 -16.31 20.29 7.24
C GLU A 253 -16.10 18.90 7.86
N ARG A 254 -15.88 18.84 9.18
CA ARG A 254 -15.71 17.59 9.92
C ARG A 254 -16.98 16.72 9.85
N THR A 255 -18.15 17.33 10.04
CA THR A 255 -19.43 16.62 9.96
C THR A 255 -19.67 16.05 8.56
N GLU A 256 -19.34 16.81 7.51
CA GLU A 256 -19.43 16.34 6.13
C GLU A 256 -18.47 15.16 5.87
N VAL A 257 -17.20 15.24 6.31
CA VAL A 257 -16.24 14.12 6.16
C VAL A 257 -16.79 12.85 6.84
N LYS A 258 -17.31 12.97 8.07
CA LYS A 258 -17.90 11.82 8.79
C LYS A 258 -19.11 11.25 8.05
N SER A 259 -20.01 12.11 7.57
CA SER A 259 -21.20 11.70 6.81
C SER A 259 -20.82 10.90 5.56
N ARG A 260 -19.89 11.42 4.75
CA ARG A 260 -19.39 10.77 3.53
C ARG A 260 -18.72 9.43 3.80
N LEU A 261 -17.88 9.37 4.84
CA LEU A 261 -17.19 8.15 5.23
C LEU A 261 -18.19 7.10 5.73
N LYS A 262 -19.22 7.49 6.48
CA LYS A 262 -20.30 6.59 6.94
C LYS A 262 -21.13 6.05 5.77
N GLN A 263 -21.41 6.88 4.76
CA GLN A 263 -22.11 6.44 3.54
C GLN A 263 -21.30 5.42 2.72
N ASP A 264 -19.97 5.60 2.63
CA ASP A 264 -19.08 4.73 1.86
C ASP A 264 -18.64 3.46 2.64
N ARG A 265 -18.56 3.57 3.96
CA ARG A 265 -18.47 2.46 4.91
C ARG A 265 -19.90 1.98 5.21
N THR A 266 -20.55 1.43 4.19
CA THR A 266 -21.80 0.66 4.33
C THR A 266 -21.69 -0.20 5.59
N SER A 267 -22.72 -0.19 6.44
CA SER A 267 -22.91 -0.66 7.84
C SER A 267 -22.29 -2.02 8.23
N LEU A 268 -21.08 -2.33 7.77
CA LEU A 268 -20.28 -3.52 7.99
C LEU A 268 -19.64 -3.42 9.38
N ALA A 269 -19.30 -4.56 9.99
CA ALA A 269 -18.75 -4.59 11.35
C ALA A 269 -17.44 -3.81 11.43
N ASP A 270 -17.40 -2.78 12.29
CA ASP A 270 -16.18 -2.02 12.61
C ASP A 270 -15.46 -2.58 13.85
N GLU A 271 -16.11 -3.53 14.53
CA GLU A 271 -15.60 -4.20 15.72
C GLU A 271 -14.48 -5.18 15.36
N TYR A 272 -13.45 -5.19 16.22
CA TYR A 272 -12.36 -6.14 16.12
C TYR A 272 -12.87 -7.50 16.61
N ALA A 273 -13.16 -8.40 15.67
CA ALA A 273 -13.51 -9.78 15.97
C ALA A 273 -12.50 -10.72 15.30
N SER A 274 -11.95 -11.65 16.09
CA SER A 274 -10.97 -12.65 15.64
C SER A 274 -11.51 -13.53 14.49
N GLN A 275 -12.83 -13.64 14.35
CA GLN A 275 -13.48 -14.29 13.20
C GLN A 275 -13.09 -13.65 11.86
N TYR A 276 -13.01 -12.31 11.78
CA TYR A 276 -12.68 -11.61 10.54
C TYR A 276 -11.22 -11.79 10.12
N LEU A 277 -10.33 -12.13 11.06
CA LEU A 277 -8.95 -12.52 10.76
C LEU A 277 -8.92 -13.87 10.03
N TRP A 278 -9.66 -14.86 10.54
CA TRP A 278 -9.76 -16.18 9.90
C TRP A 278 -10.47 -16.11 8.54
N ASP A 279 -11.46 -15.24 8.40
CA ASP A 279 -12.12 -15.01 7.11
C ASP A 279 -11.18 -14.40 6.07
N ALA A 280 -10.26 -13.52 6.48
CA ALA A 280 -9.21 -13.02 5.58
C ALA A 280 -8.26 -14.14 5.16
N LEU A 281 -7.79 -14.95 6.12
CA LEU A 281 -6.85 -16.05 5.87
C LEU A 281 -7.44 -17.18 5.03
N LYS A 282 -8.77 -17.32 4.96
CA LYS A 282 -9.44 -18.33 4.11
C LYS A 282 -9.88 -17.78 2.75
N ASP A 283 -9.76 -16.48 2.52
CA ASP A 283 -10.25 -15.87 1.29
C ASP A 283 -9.26 -16.07 0.14
N TRP A 284 -9.61 -17.00 -0.75
CA TRP A 284 -8.82 -17.32 -1.95
C TRP A 284 -8.58 -16.09 -2.85
N LYS A 285 -9.46 -15.08 -2.85
CA LYS A 285 -9.30 -13.86 -3.67
C LYS A 285 -8.10 -13.03 -3.21
N ILE A 286 -7.79 -13.06 -1.91
CA ILE A 286 -6.61 -12.39 -1.34
C ILE A 286 -5.34 -13.09 -1.81
N TYR A 287 -5.32 -14.43 -1.83
CA TYR A 287 -4.17 -15.19 -2.35
C TYR A 287 -3.91 -14.94 -3.84
N VAL A 288 -4.95 -14.78 -4.66
CA VAL A 288 -4.74 -14.41 -6.07
C VAL A 288 -4.15 -13.00 -6.18
N HIS A 289 -4.60 -12.03 -5.37
CA HIS A 289 -3.97 -10.71 -5.32
C HIS A 289 -2.54 -10.74 -4.78
N MET A 290 -2.22 -11.62 -3.83
CA MET A 290 -0.83 -11.83 -3.38
C MET A 290 0.06 -12.31 -4.53
N LEU A 291 -0.41 -13.26 -5.35
CA LEU A 291 0.32 -13.74 -6.53
C LEU A 291 0.44 -12.68 -7.64
N ILE A 292 -0.61 -11.89 -7.86
CA ILE A 292 -0.54 -10.74 -8.77
C ILE A 292 0.57 -9.78 -8.32
N THR A 293 0.66 -9.52 -7.02
CA THR A 293 1.53 -8.47 -6.50
C THR A 293 2.97 -8.88 -6.35
N ILE A 294 3.27 -10.14 -6.01
CA ILE A 294 4.65 -10.62 -6.09
C ILE A 294 5.19 -10.45 -7.52
N GLY A 295 4.36 -10.70 -8.55
CA GLY A 295 4.77 -10.52 -9.94
C GLY A 295 4.89 -9.08 -10.41
N ILE A 296 4.40 -8.10 -9.64
CA ILE A 296 4.59 -6.66 -9.89
C ILE A 296 5.76 -6.11 -9.06
N TYR A 297 5.88 -6.53 -7.80
CA TYR A 297 6.89 -6.05 -6.86
C TYR A 297 8.28 -6.59 -7.22
N THR A 298 8.39 -7.82 -7.74
CA THR A 298 9.68 -8.33 -8.23
C THR A 298 10.27 -7.44 -9.34
N PRO A 299 9.54 -7.11 -10.42
CA PRO A 299 9.97 -6.09 -11.39
C PRO A 299 10.26 -4.72 -10.77
N LEU A 300 9.41 -4.24 -9.86
CA LEU A 300 9.58 -2.94 -9.20
C LEU A 300 10.93 -2.84 -8.49
N TYR A 301 11.22 -3.79 -7.60
CA TYR A 301 12.49 -3.80 -6.86
C TYR A 301 13.68 -4.02 -7.76
N SER A 302 13.53 -4.87 -8.78
CA SER A 302 14.64 -5.16 -9.69
C SER A 302 15.02 -3.93 -10.52
N ILE A 303 14.04 -3.20 -11.06
CA ILE A 303 14.30 -1.95 -11.76
C ILE A 303 14.84 -0.90 -10.80
N SER A 304 14.25 -0.75 -9.61
CA SER A 304 14.71 0.22 -8.61
C SER A 304 16.17 0.02 -8.21
N LEU A 305 16.62 -1.23 -8.09
CA LEU A 305 17.98 -1.56 -7.64
C LEU A 305 19.01 -1.61 -8.78
N PHE A 306 18.60 -1.99 -9.99
CA PHE A 306 19.52 -2.32 -11.08
C PHE A 306 19.38 -1.44 -12.33
N LEU A 307 18.44 -0.48 -12.39
CA LEU A 307 18.29 0.39 -13.58
C LEU A 307 19.58 1.12 -13.96
N PRO A 308 20.37 1.73 -13.04
CA PRO A 308 21.65 2.34 -13.40
C PRO A 308 22.65 1.34 -13.98
N THR A 309 22.63 0.09 -13.51
CA THR A 309 23.46 -1.01 -14.03
C THR A 309 23.05 -1.42 -15.44
N ILE A 310 21.73 -1.51 -15.69
CA ILE A 310 21.17 -1.80 -17.02
C ILE A 310 21.56 -0.69 -18.01
N VAL A 311 21.45 0.58 -17.60
CA VAL A 311 21.87 1.72 -18.42
C VAL A 311 23.38 1.72 -18.66
N LYS A 312 24.19 1.41 -17.64
CA LYS A 312 25.65 1.27 -17.81
C LYS A 312 26.03 0.21 -18.83
N ALA A 313 25.31 -0.92 -18.86
CA ALA A 313 25.52 -1.99 -19.83
C ALA A 313 25.32 -1.52 -21.29
N MET A 314 24.62 -0.41 -21.52
CA MET A 314 24.46 0.21 -22.85
C MET A 314 25.69 1.03 -23.31
N GLY A 315 26.76 1.08 -22.51
CA GLY A 315 28.02 1.77 -22.84
C GLY A 315 28.18 3.17 -22.24
N TYR A 316 27.29 3.56 -21.31
CA TYR A 316 27.42 4.83 -20.58
C TYR A 316 28.42 4.73 -19.42
N THR A 317 29.08 5.84 -19.08
CA THR A 317 29.90 5.95 -17.86
C THR A 317 29.03 5.86 -16.61
N ASN A 318 29.61 5.58 -15.43
CA ASN A 318 28.84 5.50 -14.17
C ASN A 318 27.99 6.76 -13.93
N GLU A 319 28.60 7.93 -14.07
CA GLU A 319 27.95 9.23 -13.83
C GLU A 319 26.82 9.48 -14.82
N LYS A 320 27.10 9.22 -16.11
CA LYS A 320 26.08 9.36 -17.16
C LYS A 320 24.96 8.34 -16.98
N SER A 321 25.23 7.13 -16.48
CA SER A 321 24.22 6.10 -16.24
C SER A 321 23.25 6.47 -15.13
N GLN A 322 23.75 7.06 -14.04
CA GLN A 322 22.90 7.59 -12.97
C GLN A 322 21.99 8.72 -13.49
N LEU A 323 22.56 9.68 -14.23
CA LEU A 323 21.78 10.76 -14.84
C LEU A 323 20.75 10.26 -15.85
N MET A 324 21.13 9.28 -16.68
CA MET A 324 20.25 8.68 -17.69
C MET A 324 19.16 7.80 -17.09
N SER A 325 19.26 7.41 -15.81
CA SER A 325 18.18 6.72 -15.10
C SER A 325 17.07 7.66 -14.62
N VAL A 326 17.33 8.97 -14.52
CA VAL A 326 16.35 9.99 -14.08
C VAL A 326 15.13 10.07 -15.00
N PRO A 327 15.27 10.20 -16.34
CA PRO A 327 14.12 10.41 -17.22
C PRO A 327 13.09 9.26 -17.21
N PRO A 328 13.49 7.97 -17.23
CA PRO A 328 12.54 6.86 -17.05
C PRO A 328 11.75 6.97 -15.74
N TYR A 329 12.39 7.31 -14.62
CA TYR A 329 11.70 7.48 -13.34
C TYR A 329 10.72 8.67 -13.33
N VAL A 330 11.08 9.79 -13.94
CA VAL A 330 10.18 10.94 -14.09
C VAL A 330 8.95 10.55 -14.93
N ALA A 331 9.14 9.82 -16.02
CA ALA A 331 8.03 9.29 -16.81
C ALA A 331 7.17 8.31 -15.99
N GLY A 332 7.80 7.48 -15.16
CA GLY A 332 7.13 6.62 -14.18
C GLY A 332 6.26 7.37 -13.18
N CYS A 333 6.78 8.47 -12.63
CA CYS A 333 6.07 9.34 -11.71
C CYS A 333 4.79 9.89 -12.34
N ILE A 334 4.92 10.45 -13.55
CA ILE A 334 3.79 11.00 -14.31
C ILE A 334 2.77 9.89 -14.62
N ALA A 335 3.24 8.72 -15.10
CA ALA A 335 2.37 7.59 -15.41
C ALA A 335 1.64 7.06 -14.16
N THR A 336 2.28 7.07 -13.00
CA THR A 336 1.70 6.61 -11.73
C THR A 336 0.55 7.53 -11.30
N ILE A 337 0.76 8.84 -11.32
CA ILE A 337 -0.26 9.83 -10.95
C ILE A 337 -1.39 9.84 -11.99
N ALA A 338 -1.06 9.88 -13.28
CA ALA A 338 -2.04 9.89 -14.37
C ALA A 338 -2.86 8.60 -14.41
N GLY A 339 -2.22 7.45 -14.20
CA GLY A 339 -2.86 6.14 -14.12
C GLY A 339 -3.80 6.03 -12.92
N GLY A 340 -3.39 6.50 -11.75
CA GLY A 340 -4.24 6.57 -10.56
C GLY A 340 -5.48 7.45 -10.79
N TRP A 341 -5.30 8.64 -11.37
CA TRP A 341 -6.40 9.55 -11.71
C TRP A 341 -7.37 8.94 -12.73
N ALA A 342 -6.84 8.36 -13.81
CA ALA A 342 -7.65 7.77 -14.88
C ALA A 342 -8.44 6.55 -14.39
N ALA A 343 -7.80 5.67 -13.61
CA ALA A 343 -8.44 4.48 -13.07
C ALA A 343 -9.53 4.81 -12.04
N ASP A 344 -9.33 5.81 -11.19
CA ASP A 344 -10.37 6.27 -10.25
C ASP A 344 -11.55 6.91 -10.97
N ARG A 345 -11.30 7.68 -12.04
CA ARG A 345 -12.37 8.28 -12.86
C ARG A 345 -13.17 7.23 -13.63
N ALA A 346 -12.50 6.23 -14.19
CA ALA A 346 -13.12 5.16 -14.96
C ALA A 346 -13.79 4.10 -14.07
N LYS A 347 -13.42 4.00 -12.78
CA LYS A 347 -13.87 2.97 -11.84
C LYS A 347 -13.67 1.53 -12.35
N GLN A 348 -12.67 1.33 -13.22
CA GLN A 348 -12.33 0.05 -13.85
C GLN A 348 -10.84 -0.27 -13.65
N ARG A 349 -10.42 -0.41 -12.39
CA ARG A 349 -9.02 -0.59 -12.00
C ARG A 349 -8.40 -1.85 -12.62
N GLY A 350 -9.15 -2.95 -12.76
CA GLY A 350 -8.63 -4.18 -13.35
C GLY A 350 -8.16 -4.02 -14.80
N LEU A 351 -8.88 -3.25 -15.63
CA LEU A 351 -8.49 -3.03 -17.04
C LEU A 351 -7.22 -2.18 -17.17
N PHE A 352 -7.11 -1.13 -16.36
CA PHE A 352 -5.89 -0.30 -16.33
C PHE A 352 -4.69 -1.13 -15.89
N MET A 353 -4.87 -1.98 -14.87
CA MET A 353 -3.81 -2.85 -14.37
C MET A 353 -3.28 -3.81 -15.46
N ILE A 354 -4.19 -4.42 -16.22
CA ILE A 354 -3.83 -5.28 -17.37
C ILE A 354 -3.07 -4.48 -18.44
N GLY A 355 -3.54 -3.27 -18.78
CA GLY A 355 -2.88 -2.40 -19.77
C GLY A 355 -1.47 -1.98 -19.35
N PHE A 356 -1.27 -1.68 -18.06
CA PHE A 356 0.04 -1.36 -17.51
C PHE A 356 0.98 -2.57 -17.46
N CYS A 357 0.48 -3.76 -17.10
CA CYS A 357 1.26 -5.00 -17.20
C CYS A 357 1.70 -5.27 -18.64
N PHE A 358 0.79 -5.10 -19.62
CA PHE A 358 1.11 -5.28 -21.03
C PHE A 358 2.20 -4.30 -21.51
N THR A 359 2.11 -3.03 -21.10
CA THR A 359 3.12 -2.00 -21.39
C THR A 359 4.48 -2.38 -20.80
N ALA A 360 4.52 -2.88 -19.56
CA ALA A 360 5.75 -3.34 -18.93
C ALA A 360 6.36 -4.56 -19.66
N ILE A 361 5.54 -5.51 -20.11
CA ILE A 361 6.00 -6.67 -20.89
C ILE A 361 6.66 -6.22 -22.18
N ILE A 362 6.07 -5.27 -22.91
CA ILE A 362 6.70 -4.69 -24.12
C ILE A 362 8.07 -4.09 -23.77
N GLY A 363 8.14 -3.31 -22.68
CA GLY A 363 9.40 -2.71 -22.21
C GLY A 363 10.49 -3.74 -21.93
N PHE A 364 10.15 -4.82 -21.22
CA PHE A 364 11.09 -5.91 -20.95
C PHE A 364 11.48 -6.71 -22.21
N VAL A 365 10.53 -6.92 -23.14
CA VAL A 365 10.81 -7.56 -24.43
C VAL A 365 11.78 -6.71 -25.25
N MET A 366 11.65 -5.39 -25.25
CA MET A 366 12.61 -4.50 -25.92
C MET A 366 14.00 -4.58 -25.28
N LEU A 367 14.08 -4.69 -23.96
CA LEU A 367 15.36 -4.83 -23.24
C LEU A 367 16.07 -6.15 -23.56
N ILE A 368 15.33 -7.26 -23.65
CA ILE A 368 15.93 -8.60 -23.85
C ILE A 368 16.25 -8.91 -25.33
N SER A 369 15.45 -8.39 -26.27
CA SER A 369 15.48 -8.80 -27.69
C SER A 369 16.52 -8.09 -28.55
N THR A 370 17.00 -6.92 -28.12
CA THR A 370 17.80 -6.02 -28.96
C THR A 370 19.09 -5.60 -28.27
N ASP A 371 20.16 -5.45 -29.05
CA ASP A 371 21.48 -4.95 -28.61
C ASP A 371 21.68 -3.44 -28.88
N LEU A 372 20.70 -2.77 -29.50
CA LEU A 372 20.73 -1.33 -29.78
C LEU A 372 20.42 -0.52 -28.50
N PRO A 373 21.36 0.32 -28.01
CA PRO A 373 21.18 1.13 -26.80
C PRO A 373 19.91 1.99 -26.80
N GLY A 374 19.56 2.58 -27.94
CA GLY A 374 18.36 3.43 -28.05
C GLY A 374 17.05 2.66 -27.81
N VAL A 375 16.95 1.43 -28.31
CA VAL A 375 15.77 0.58 -28.12
C VAL A 375 15.68 0.11 -26.68
N GLN A 376 16.81 -0.31 -26.10
CA GLN A 376 16.87 -0.70 -24.69
C GLN A 376 16.50 0.47 -23.77
N TYR A 377 16.98 1.68 -24.07
CA TYR A 377 16.65 2.88 -23.32
C TYR A 377 15.15 3.19 -23.37
N VAL A 378 14.50 3.14 -24.54
CA VAL A 378 13.04 3.27 -24.65
C VAL A 378 12.31 2.15 -23.88
N GLY A 379 12.84 0.93 -23.90
CA GLY A 379 12.33 -0.19 -23.10
C GLY A 379 12.30 0.11 -21.60
N THR A 380 13.27 0.86 -21.06
CA THR A 380 13.27 1.28 -19.66
C THR A 380 12.10 2.21 -19.33
N PHE A 381 11.71 3.13 -20.23
CA PHE A 381 10.55 4.01 -20.02
C PHE A 381 9.26 3.19 -19.94
N LEU A 382 9.02 2.29 -20.89
CA LEU A 382 7.80 1.48 -20.90
C LEU A 382 7.72 0.56 -19.68
N THR A 383 8.86 0.01 -19.26
CA THR A 383 8.95 -0.81 -18.06
C THR A 383 8.56 -0.03 -16.81
N VAL A 384 9.18 1.14 -16.60
CA VAL A 384 8.90 1.97 -15.42
C VAL A 384 7.45 2.49 -15.45
N CYS A 385 6.97 2.97 -16.59
CA CYS A 385 5.60 3.44 -16.77
C CYS A 385 4.55 2.33 -16.65
N GLY A 386 4.90 1.06 -16.87
CA GLY A 386 4.00 -0.08 -16.68
C GLY A 386 4.02 -0.65 -15.26
N ILE A 387 5.17 -0.70 -14.59
CA ILE A 387 5.28 -1.34 -13.28
C ILE A 387 4.85 -0.43 -12.12
N TYR A 388 5.28 0.84 -12.12
CA TYR A 388 5.04 1.72 -10.97
C TYR A 388 3.56 2.06 -10.73
N PRO A 389 2.72 2.33 -11.75
CA PRO A 389 1.29 2.60 -11.53
C PRO A 389 0.53 1.40 -10.96
N ASN A 390 0.98 0.18 -11.28
CA ASN A 390 0.34 -1.06 -10.88
C ASN A 390 0.38 -1.31 -9.36
N VAL A 391 1.37 -0.77 -8.67
CA VAL A 391 1.54 -0.97 -7.22
C VAL A 391 0.40 -0.31 -6.41
N PRO A 392 0.22 1.02 -6.45
CA PRO A 392 -0.88 1.66 -5.71
C PRO A 392 -2.24 1.23 -6.24
N MET A 393 -2.36 0.93 -7.54
CA MET A 393 -3.60 0.47 -8.14
C MET A 393 -4.02 -0.91 -7.65
N GLY A 394 -3.08 -1.87 -7.58
CA GLY A 394 -3.34 -3.21 -7.06
C GLY A 394 -3.79 -3.15 -5.59
N VAL A 395 -3.07 -2.39 -4.75
CA VAL A 395 -3.41 -2.21 -3.33
C VAL A 395 -4.81 -1.63 -3.17
N ALA A 396 -5.14 -0.59 -3.93
CA ALA A 396 -6.45 0.03 -3.90
C ALA A 396 -7.55 -0.92 -4.43
N TRP A 397 -7.28 -1.72 -5.47
CA TRP A 397 -8.22 -2.69 -6.02
C TRP A 397 -8.55 -3.80 -5.02
N ASN A 398 -7.53 -4.39 -4.39
CA ASN A 398 -7.72 -5.37 -3.32
C ASN A 398 -8.48 -4.78 -2.12
N GLY A 399 -8.08 -3.59 -1.66
CA GLY A 399 -8.73 -2.93 -0.53
C GLY A 399 -10.21 -2.64 -0.77
N ASN A 400 -10.60 -2.25 -1.99
CA ASN A 400 -11.99 -1.98 -2.34
C ASN A 400 -12.85 -3.24 -2.43
N ASN A 401 -12.24 -4.39 -2.74
CA ASN A 401 -12.92 -5.67 -2.95
C ASN A 401 -13.06 -6.51 -1.68
N ILE A 402 -12.53 -6.03 -0.54
CA ILE A 402 -12.70 -6.68 0.77
C ILE A 402 -13.70 -5.89 1.62
N GLY A 403 -14.76 -6.57 2.04
CA GLY A 403 -15.78 -6.09 2.97
C GLY A 403 -15.37 -6.30 4.43
N GLY A 404 -15.74 -5.36 5.32
CA GLY A 404 -15.36 -5.35 6.73
C GLY A 404 -14.00 -4.69 6.99
N SER A 405 -13.91 -3.82 8.00
CA SER A 405 -12.70 -3.01 8.23
C SER A 405 -11.51 -3.87 8.69
N THR A 406 -11.74 -4.84 9.58
CA THR A 406 -10.71 -5.77 10.07
C THR A 406 -10.22 -6.72 8.97
N LYS A 407 -11.13 -7.35 8.21
CA LYS A 407 -10.77 -8.25 7.09
C LYS A 407 -9.98 -7.49 6.01
N ARG A 408 -10.39 -6.26 5.70
CA ARG A 408 -9.69 -5.39 4.75
C ARG A 408 -8.27 -5.05 5.20
N ALA A 409 -8.08 -4.67 6.47
CA ALA A 409 -6.76 -4.34 6.99
C ALA A 409 -5.80 -5.54 6.90
N VAL A 410 -6.25 -6.72 7.30
CA VAL A 410 -5.47 -7.97 7.20
C VAL A 410 -5.19 -8.32 5.74
N GLY A 411 -6.20 -8.25 4.86
CA GLY A 411 -6.04 -8.58 3.45
C GLY A 411 -5.11 -7.63 2.68
N ILE A 412 -5.11 -6.34 3.04
CA ILE A 412 -4.11 -5.38 2.51
C ILE A 412 -2.72 -5.74 3.03
N ALA A 413 -2.57 -6.04 4.32
CA ALA A 413 -1.28 -6.44 4.90
C ALA A 413 -0.73 -7.73 4.28
N MET A 414 -1.55 -8.76 4.10
CA MET A 414 -1.14 -10.01 3.43
C MET A 414 -0.69 -9.78 1.99
N HIS A 415 -1.46 -8.98 1.26
CA HIS A 415 -1.18 -8.62 -0.12
C HIS A 415 0.16 -7.86 -0.23
N VAL A 416 0.33 -6.80 0.54
CA VAL A 416 1.56 -6.00 0.54
C VAL A 416 2.75 -6.82 1.01
N GLY A 417 2.63 -7.53 2.14
CA GLY A 417 3.70 -8.30 2.73
C GLY A 417 4.20 -9.42 1.82
N PHE A 418 3.28 -10.16 1.20
CA PHE A 418 3.68 -11.17 0.22
C PHE A 418 4.30 -10.54 -1.03
N GLY A 419 3.81 -9.37 -1.46
CA GLY A 419 4.44 -8.56 -2.51
C GLY A 419 5.89 -8.20 -2.19
N ASN A 420 6.18 -7.78 -0.96
CA ASN A 420 7.52 -7.41 -0.53
C ASN A 420 8.51 -8.58 -0.55
N LEU A 421 8.06 -9.83 -0.43
CA LEU A 421 8.91 -11.00 -0.69
C LEU A 421 9.43 -11.05 -2.14
N GLY A 422 8.75 -10.39 -3.07
CA GLY A 422 9.24 -10.18 -4.43
C GLY A 422 10.57 -9.44 -4.49
N GLY A 423 10.90 -8.65 -3.45
CA GLY A 423 12.20 -8.02 -3.28
C GLY A 423 13.35 -8.99 -2.97
N VAL A 424 13.06 -10.12 -2.31
CA VAL A 424 14.02 -11.22 -2.15
C VAL A 424 14.38 -11.78 -3.52
N ILE A 425 13.38 -12.05 -4.34
CA ILE A 425 13.55 -12.56 -5.70
C ILE A 425 14.33 -11.55 -6.55
N ALA A 426 13.98 -10.26 -6.46
CA ALA A 426 14.66 -9.17 -7.15
C ALA A 426 16.15 -9.10 -6.78
N GLY A 427 16.48 -9.31 -5.51
CA GLY A 427 17.85 -9.37 -5.02
C GLY A 427 18.72 -10.40 -5.74
N PHE A 428 18.13 -11.47 -6.29
CA PHE A 428 18.85 -12.50 -7.06
C PHE A 428 18.56 -12.46 -8.57
N ALA A 429 17.72 -11.55 -9.05
CA ALA A 429 17.28 -11.51 -10.45
C ALA A 429 18.40 -11.12 -11.42
N TYR A 430 19.26 -10.16 -11.04
CA TYR A 430 20.35 -9.67 -11.89
C TYR A 430 21.71 -10.14 -11.34
N ARG A 431 22.24 -11.22 -11.94
CA ARG A 431 23.56 -11.76 -11.59
C ARG A 431 24.65 -11.13 -12.44
N SER A 432 25.76 -10.75 -11.82
CA SER A 432 26.90 -10.11 -12.50
C SER A 432 27.48 -10.95 -13.64
N ALA A 433 27.45 -12.28 -13.51
CA ALA A 433 27.93 -13.23 -14.52
C ALA A 433 27.10 -13.24 -15.81
N GLU A 434 25.88 -12.71 -15.79
CA GLU A 434 24.97 -12.68 -16.93
C GLU A 434 24.92 -11.31 -17.63
N GLY A 435 25.74 -10.36 -17.16
CA GLY A 435 25.95 -9.09 -17.84
C GLY A 435 26.66 -9.29 -19.18
N PRO A 436 26.48 -8.39 -20.16
CA PRO A 436 25.69 -7.15 -20.10
C PRO A 436 24.19 -7.33 -20.43
N ARG A 437 23.76 -8.49 -20.93
CA ARG A 437 22.38 -8.68 -21.43
C ARG A 437 21.37 -9.12 -20.37
N TYR A 438 21.82 -9.76 -19.30
CA TYR A 438 20.99 -10.20 -18.18
C TYR A 438 19.72 -10.96 -18.62
N PHE A 439 19.86 -11.91 -19.54
CA PHE A 439 18.72 -12.64 -20.12
C PHE A 439 17.83 -13.32 -19.08
N ALA A 440 18.42 -14.01 -18.10
CA ALA A 440 17.67 -14.68 -17.05
C ALA A 440 16.89 -13.69 -16.18
N GLY A 441 17.49 -12.53 -15.86
CA GLY A 441 16.84 -11.46 -15.12
C GLY A 441 15.64 -10.91 -15.87
N HIS A 442 15.82 -10.45 -17.12
CA HIS A 442 14.72 -9.95 -17.93
C HIS A 442 13.64 -11.03 -18.18
N GLY A 443 14.03 -12.27 -18.44
CA GLY A 443 13.10 -13.40 -18.64
C GLY A 443 12.25 -13.69 -17.39
N LEU A 444 12.86 -13.65 -16.20
CA LEU A 444 12.14 -13.76 -14.93
C LEU A 444 11.11 -12.64 -14.78
N LEU A 445 11.48 -11.40 -15.07
CA LEU A 445 10.56 -10.26 -14.95
C LEU A 445 9.42 -10.30 -15.97
N ILE A 446 9.67 -10.77 -17.18
CA ILE A 446 8.61 -11.01 -18.18
C ILE A 446 7.65 -12.09 -17.67
N ALA A 447 8.18 -13.22 -17.18
CA ALA A 447 7.37 -14.33 -16.70
C ALA A 447 6.47 -13.91 -15.53
N THR A 448 7.03 -13.21 -14.55
CA THR A 448 6.28 -12.76 -13.37
C THR A 448 5.25 -11.69 -13.71
N THR A 449 5.59 -10.71 -14.56
CA THR A 449 4.63 -9.68 -15.02
C THR A 449 3.51 -10.28 -15.86
N THR A 450 3.82 -11.27 -16.70
CA THR A 450 2.84 -12.00 -17.53
C THR A 450 1.89 -12.81 -16.67
N MET A 451 2.40 -13.48 -15.63
CA MET A 451 1.56 -14.15 -14.63
C MET A 451 0.59 -13.16 -13.98
N SER A 452 1.08 -12.01 -13.52
CA SER A 452 0.23 -10.95 -12.93
C SER A 452 -0.83 -10.43 -13.90
N MET A 453 -0.50 -10.29 -15.19
CA MET A 453 -1.46 -9.87 -16.21
C MET A 453 -2.60 -10.87 -16.36
N PHE A 454 -2.30 -12.16 -16.48
CA PHE A 454 -3.33 -13.20 -16.65
C PHE A 454 -4.17 -13.40 -15.40
N LEU A 455 -3.56 -13.35 -14.21
CA LEU A 455 -4.29 -13.42 -12.95
C LEU A 455 -5.18 -12.18 -12.75
N SER A 456 -4.73 -10.99 -13.15
CA SER A 456 -5.54 -9.77 -13.12
C SER A 456 -6.73 -9.87 -14.08
N LEU A 457 -6.53 -10.42 -15.29
CA LEU A 457 -7.62 -10.70 -16.22
C LEU A 457 -8.62 -11.69 -15.64
N PHE A 458 -8.15 -12.78 -15.04
CA PHE A 458 -9.00 -13.77 -14.37
C PHE A 458 -9.84 -13.12 -13.26
N MET A 459 -9.21 -12.33 -12.38
CA MET A 459 -9.92 -11.63 -11.31
C MET A 459 -10.93 -10.62 -11.86
N HIS A 460 -10.57 -9.84 -12.87
CA HIS A 460 -11.49 -8.89 -13.49
C HIS A 460 -12.74 -9.57 -14.06
N LEU A 461 -12.57 -10.67 -14.81
CA LEU A 461 -13.68 -11.45 -15.37
C LEU A 461 -14.53 -12.10 -14.28
N TYR A 462 -13.90 -12.63 -13.23
CA TYR A 462 -14.60 -13.23 -12.10
C TYR A 462 -15.47 -12.20 -11.35
N LEU A 463 -14.89 -11.05 -10.98
CA LEU A 463 -15.61 -9.99 -10.27
C LEU A 463 -16.77 -9.42 -11.10
N ARG A 464 -16.58 -9.30 -12.42
CA ARG A 464 -17.64 -8.92 -13.34
C ARG A 464 -18.78 -9.92 -13.35
N LYS A 465 -18.46 -11.21 -13.52
CA LYS A 465 -19.47 -12.29 -13.51
C LYS A 465 -20.24 -12.35 -12.18
N GLU A 466 -19.55 -12.12 -11.07
CA GLU A 466 -20.19 -12.12 -9.74
C GLU A 466 -21.09 -10.90 -9.53
N ASN A 467 -20.69 -9.72 -10.00
CA ASN A 467 -21.56 -8.55 -10.03
C ASN A 467 -22.81 -8.80 -10.90
N GLU A 468 -22.64 -9.36 -12.11
CA GLU A 468 -23.76 -9.70 -13.00
C GLU A 468 -24.71 -10.73 -12.38
N ARG A 469 -24.19 -11.73 -11.64
CA ARG A 469 -24.99 -12.70 -10.87
C ARG A 469 -25.81 -12.01 -9.78
N ARG A 470 -25.21 -11.08 -9.03
CA ARG A 470 -25.90 -10.32 -7.98
C ARG A 470 -26.95 -9.37 -8.56
N ASP A 471 -26.68 -8.77 -9.72
CA ASP A 471 -27.64 -7.93 -10.45
C ASP A 471 -28.81 -8.75 -11.01
N ALA A 472 -28.60 -10.03 -11.35
CA ALA A 472 -29.70 -10.94 -11.73
C ALA A 472 -30.61 -11.24 -10.53
N ILE A 473 -30.04 -11.58 -9.36
CA ILE A 473 -30.81 -11.85 -8.12
C ILE A 473 -31.63 -10.62 -7.70
N TRP A 474 -31.06 -9.42 -7.81
CA TRP A 474 -31.78 -8.18 -7.51
C TRP A 474 -32.94 -7.92 -8.45
N ARG A 475 -32.77 -8.20 -9.75
CA ARG A 475 -33.86 -8.12 -10.73
C ARG A 475 -34.98 -9.10 -10.41
N GLU A 476 -34.65 -10.30 -9.95
CA GLU A 476 -35.65 -11.30 -9.52
C GLU A 476 -36.40 -10.87 -8.25
N GLN A 477 -35.75 -10.12 -7.35
CA GLN A 477 -36.31 -9.67 -6.08
C GLN A 477 -36.94 -8.26 -6.14
N ASN A 478 -36.95 -7.60 -7.32
CA ASN A 478 -37.35 -6.19 -7.48
C ASN A 478 -36.62 -5.22 -6.52
N LEU A 479 -35.37 -5.51 -6.19
CA LEU A 479 -34.54 -4.67 -5.33
C LEU A 479 -33.60 -3.77 -6.16
N THR A 480 -33.51 -2.51 -5.78
CA THR A 480 -32.49 -1.53 -6.21
C THR A 480 -31.54 -1.17 -5.05
N ILE A 481 -30.38 -0.55 -5.34
CA ILE A 481 -29.45 -0.03 -4.32
C ILE A 481 -30.17 0.84 -3.28
N ASP A 482 -31.12 1.65 -3.74
CA ASP A 482 -31.86 2.60 -2.91
C ASP A 482 -32.99 1.94 -2.10
N SER A 483 -33.40 0.71 -2.48
CA SER A 483 -34.42 -0.07 -1.78
C SER A 483 -33.88 -0.94 -0.63
N TYR A 484 -32.54 -1.07 -0.50
CA TYR A 484 -31.93 -1.81 0.61
C TYR A 484 -31.97 -0.98 1.90
N THR A 485 -32.90 -1.31 2.79
CA THR A 485 -33.01 -0.71 4.13
C THR A 485 -31.76 -0.96 4.97
N GLU A 486 -31.46 -0.06 5.91
CA GLU A 486 -30.35 -0.23 6.87
C GLU A 486 -30.49 -1.52 7.70
N ASP A 487 -31.72 -1.97 7.97
CA ASP A 487 -31.98 -3.24 8.64
C ASP A 487 -31.55 -4.45 7.81
N MET A 488 -31.74 -4.41 6.48
CA MET A 488 -31.30 -5.48 5.58
C MET A 488 -29.76 -5.51 5.46
N LYS A 489 -29.11 -4.34 5.45
CA LYS A 489 -27.65 -4.24 5.48
C LYS A 489 -27.08 -4.75 6.80
N THR A 490 -27.76 -4.49 7.91
CA THR A 490 -27.38 -4.96 9.24
C THR A 490 -27.54 -6.48 9.37
N ALA A 491 -28.59 -7.06 8.79
CA ALA A 491 -28.82 -8.51 8.76
C ALA A 491 -27.73 -9.29 7.99
N GLU A 492 -27.09 -8.65 7.01
CA GLU A 492 -25.98 -9.24 6.25
C GLU A 492 -24.60 -8.70 6.64
N ARG A 493 -24.51 -7.95 7.74
CA ARG A 493 -23.29 -7.28 8.22
C ARG A 493 -22.11 -8.23 8.38
N GLU A 494 -22.38 -9.44 8.84
CA GLU A 494 -21.38 -10.50 9.07
C GLU A 494 -20.94 -11.21 7.78
N LYS A 495 -21.71 -11.10 6.69
CA LYS A 495 -21.38 -11.74 5.39
C LYS A 495 -20.23 -11.04 4.66
N GLY A 496 -19.78 -9.86 5.13
CA GLY A 496 -18.63 -9.15 4.57
C GLY A 496 -18.76 -8.86 3.07
N ASP A 497 -17.79 -9.30 2.27
CA ASP A 497 -17.80 -9.17 0.81
C ASP A 497 -18.77 -10.12 0.09
N ASN A 498 -19.29 -11.13 0.79
CA ASN A 498 -20.35 -12.02 0.29
C ASN A 498 -21.76 -11.44 0.49
N ALA A 499 -21.89 -10.29 1.14
CA ALA A 499 -23.18 -9.61 1.28
C ALA A 499 -23.78 -9.28 -0.09
N SER A 500 -25.08 -9.50 -0.23
CA SER A 500 -25.82 -9.35 -1.50
C SER A 500 -25.78 -7.92 -2.04
N PHE A 501 -25.69 -6.93 -1.15
CA PHE A 501 -25.55 -5.52 -1.47
C PHE A 501 -24.12 -5.08 -1.78
N PHE A 502 -23.10 -5.88 -1.46
CA PHE A 502 -21.72 -5.54 -1.77
C PHE A 502 -21.51 -5.63 -3.29
N ARG A 503 -20.86 -4.62 -3.86
CA ARG A 503 -20.50 -4.57 -5.28
C ARG A 503 -18.99 -4.51 -5.40
N TYR A 504 -18.43 -5.44 -6.17
CA TYR A 504 -17.00 -5.47 -6.43
C TYR A 504 -16.60 -4.34 -7.39
N THR A 505 -15.45 -3.73 -7.13
CA THR A 505 -14.84 -2.79 -8.07
C THR A 505 -14.13 -3.59 -9.17
N LEU A 506 -14.44 -3.28 -10.42
CA LEU A 506 -13.88 -3.96 -11.59
C LEU A 506 -12.46 -3.51 -11.91
#